data_AF-R2S6K1-F1
#
_entry.id   AF-R2S6K1-F1
#
_cell.length_a   1.000
_cell.length_b   1.000
_cell.length_c   1.000
_cell.angle_alpha   90.00
_cell.angle_beta   90.00
_cell.angle_gamma   90.00
#
_symmetry.space_group_name_H-M   'P 1'
#
loop_
_entity.id
_entity.type
_entity.pdbx_description
1 polymer ?
#
loop_
_entity_poly.entity_id
_entity_poly.type
_entity_poly.pdbx_seq_one_letter_code
_entity_poly.pdbx_strand_id
1 'polypeptide(L)'
;MVLLGIIAIGLAAASPFLAAMVAMKVSEGIVNISQKKLDQIEADQPFTEIPIFKQNLSIQFPPDYQKVKKYDLSFNGENLNFGNGYTLQINDFSSIENHLNETTLIATKNYDPVNNLLMVKNSITQFPIVNDGKKHMYDKANGFESDRVTAVRVTGNLLESVTMQKMKEKGSFLTLYQQHNIGDVKTGIVISSSPSSGLSDELGEISQSYVILTKYWLFPDGVGVFVDVNDLYLGKLADEDDFDHLTEKKLAEIDRFTNNTYTWLSEHFEMKITD
;
A
#
# COMPACT_ATOMS: atom_id res chain seq x y z
N MET A 1 40.23 29.66 56.54
CA MET A 1 40.00 28.41 55.79
C MET A 1 38.52 28.00 55.77
N VAL A 2 37.59 28.92 55.45
CA VAL A 2 36.15 28.58 55.30
C VAL A 2 35.63 28.99 53.91
N LEU A 3 36.22 30.02 53.30
CA LEU A 3 35.83 30.51 51.97
C LEU A 3 36.26 29.60 50.80
N LEU A 4 37.36 28.86 50.93
CA LEU A 4 37.84 27.92 49.89
C LEU A 4 37.08 26.58 49.88
N GLY A 5 36.49 26.17 51.01
CA GLY A 5 35.69 24.94 51.09
C GLY A 5 34.31 25.08 50.44
N ILE A 6 33.71 26.28 50.50
CA ILE A 6 32.38 26.54 49.91
C ILE A 6 32.46 26.64 48.38
N ILE A 7 33.55 27.16 47.82
CA ILE A 7 33.77 27.23 46.36
C ILE A 7 34.02 25.83 45.77
N ALA A 8 34.77 24.96 46.49
CA ALA A 8 35.04 23.60 46.05
C ALA A 8 33.79 22.70 46.06
N ILE A 9 32.90 22.86 47.04
CA ILE A 9 31.62 22.13 47.10
C ILE A 9 30.64 22.65 46.05
N GLY A 10 30.61 23.96 45.77
CA GLY A 10 29.80 24.55 44.70
C GLY A 10 30.20 24.10 43.29
N LEU A 11 31.51 23.95 43.03
CA LEU A 11 32.03 23.44 41.74
C LEU A 11 31.83 21.93 41.57
N ALA A 12 31.92 21.14 42.66
CA ALA A 12 31.67 19.70 42.63
C ALA A 12 30.19 19.34 42.45
N ALA A 13 29.27 20.18 42.94
CA ALA A 13 27.83 20.00 42.73
C ALA A 13 27.36 20.49 41.34
N ALA A 14 28.04 21.48 40.75
CA ALA A 14 27.71 22.02 39.44
C ALA A 14 28.33 21.23 38.26
N SER A 15 29.43 20.51 38.47
CA SER A 15 30.12 19.78 37.39
C SER A 15 29.31 18.62 36.78
N PRO A 16 28.52 17.81 37.53
CA PRO A 16 27.66 16.79 36.94
C PRO A 16 26.49 17.42 36.19
N PHE A 17 25.98 18.57 36.68
CA PHE A 17 24.90 19.32 36.04
C PHE A 17 25.34 19.98 34.73
N LEU A 18 26.55 20.56 34.69
CA LEU A 18 27.16 21.11 33.47
C LEU A 18 27.52 20.00 32.49
N ALA A 19 28.07 18.88 32.94
CA ALA A 19 28.34 17.72 32.08
C ALA A 19 27.04 17.13 31.52
N ALA A 20 25.97 17.03 32.33
CA ALA A 20 24.65 16.60 31.88
C ALA A 20 24.01 17.61 30.91
N MET A 21 24.13 18.92 31.15
CA MET A 21 23.64 19.95 30.21
C MET A 21 24.43 19.96 28.91
N VAL A 22 25.74 19.77 28.95
CA VAL A 22 26.59 19.66 27.75
C VAL A 22 26.28 18.36 27.01
N ALA A 23 26.13 17.23 27.70
CA ALA A 23 25.70 15.97 27.10
C ALA A 23 24.28 16.08 26.51
N MET A 24 23.35 16.75 27.19
CA MET A 24 22.00 17.05 26.68
C MET A 24 22.08 17.93 25.45
N LYS A 25 22.80 19.06 25.48
CA LYS A 25 22.97 19.95 24.30
C LYS A 25 23.70 19.29 23.14
N VAL A 26 24.69 18.43 23.41
CA VAL A 26 25.39 17.65 22.39
C VAL A 26 24.45 16.58 21.83
N SER A 27 23.64 15.92 22.67
CA SER A 27 22.63 14.96 22.22
C SER A 27 21.52 15.63 21.42
N GLU A 28 21.03 16.81 21.84
CA GLU A 28 20.08 17.65 21.09
C GLU A 28 20.71 18.12 19.78
N GLY A 29 21.99 18.49 19.77
CA GLY A 29 22.73 18.84 18.57
C GLY A 29 22.86 17.66 17.59
N ILE A 30 23.20 16.48 18.08
CA ILE A 30 23.29 15.24 17.28
C ILE A 30 21.92 14.82 16.77
N VAL A 31 20.87 14.88 17.60
CA VAL A 31 19.48 14.60 17.22
C VAL A 31 19.02 15.60 16.16
N ASN A 32 19.28 16.90 16.33
CA ASN A 32 18.91 17.92 15.35
C ASN A 32 19.68 17.77 14.03
N ILE A 33 20.97 17.42 14.07
CA ILE A 33 21.75 17.16 12.84
C ILE A 33 21.26 15.88 12.16
N SER A 34 20.95 14.84 12.92
CA SER A 34 20.46 13.57 12.40
C SER A 34 19.06 13.74 11.80
N GLN A 35 18.18 14.47 12.48
CA GLN A 35 16.86 14.83 11.97
C GLN A 35 16.98 15.66 10.69
N LYS A 36 17.81 16.71 10.67
CA LYS A 36 18.05 17.48 9.43
C LYS A 36 18.57 16.63 8.28
N LYS A 37 19.41 15.63 8.56
CA LYS A 37 19.88 14.68 7.54
C LYS A 37 18.77 13.74 7.07
N LEU A 38 17.92 13.26 7.97
CA LEU A 38 16.74 12.47 7.62
C LEU A 38 15.77 13.30 6.77
N ASP A 39 15.47 14.53 7.19
CA ASP A 39 14.63 15.47 6.45
C ASP A 39 15.20 15.75 5.05
N GLN A 40 16.53 15.88 4.91
CA GLN A 40 17.20 16.00 3.62
C GLN A 40 17.05 14.74 2.77
N ILE A 41 17.28 13.56 3.35
CA ILE A 41 17.13 12.27 2.65
C ILE A 41 15.69 12.09 2.15
N GLU A 42 14.69 12.45 2.96
CA GLU A 42 13.27 12.43 2.59
C GLU A 42 12.92 13.47 1.51
N ALA A 43 13.48 14.67 1.61
CA ALA A 43 13.31 15.72 0.61
C ALA A 43 13.89 15.30 -0.75
N ASP A 44 15.02 14.59 -0.76
CA ASP A 44 15.73 14.13 -1.96
C ASP A 44 15.10 12.88 -2.60
N GLN A 45 14.23 12.14 -1.89
CA GLN A 45 13.50 11.01 -2.49
C GLN A 45 12.62 11.49 -3.66
N PRO A 46 12.46 10.69 -4.74
CA PRO A 46 11.57 11.04 -5.85
C PRO A 46 10.08 10.87 -5.51
N PHE A 47 9.77 10.38 -4.31
CA PHE A 47 8.41 10.14 -3.81
C PHE A 47 8.21 10.70 -2.41
N THR A 48 6.96 10.74 -1.98
CA THR A 48 6.53 10.95 -0.60
C THR A 48 5.79 9.71 -0.12
N GLU A 49 6.07 9.28 1.11
CA GLU A 49 5.32 8.19 1.75
C GLU A 49 4.01 8.71 2.32
N ILE A 50 2.91 8.06 1.95
CA ILE A 50 1.56 8.44 2.34
C ILE A 50 0.93 7.28 3.12
N PRO A 51 0.55 7.45 4.39
CA PRO A 51 -0.20 6.46 5.16
C PRO A 51 -1.68 6.47 4.72
N ILE A 52 -1.94 6.13 3.46
CA ILE A 52 -3.22 6.34 2.77
C ILE A 52 -4.39 5.67 3.50
N PHE A 53 -4.19 4.46 4.04
CA PHE A 53 -5.22 3.77 4.80
C PHE A 53 -5.54 4.49 6.11
N LYS A 54 -4.53 4.91 6.87
CA LYS A 54 -4.71 5.64 8.13
C LYS A 54 -5.39 7.01 7.94
N GLN A 55 -5.12 7.67 6.82
CA GLN A 55 -5.70 8.99 6.51
C GLN A 55 -7.17 8.91 6.12
N ASN A 56 -7.60 7.79 5.51
CA ASN A 56 -8.92 7.67 4.89
C ASN A 56 -9.84 6.67 5.60
N LEU A 57 -9.31 5.76 6.40
CA LEU A 57 -10.06 4.72 7.10
C LEU A 57 -9.86 4.83 8.61
N SER A 58 -10.81 4.26 9.34
CA SER A 58 -10.78 4.19 10.80
C SER A 58 -11.43 2.89 11.27
N ILE A 59 -11.12 2.46 12.48
CA ILE A 59 -11.80 1.36 13.15
C ILE A 59 -12.62 1.97 14.28
N GLN A 60 -13.91 1.65 14.35
CA GLN A 60 -14.80 2.24 15.36
C GLN A 60 -14.60 1.62 16.75
N PHE A 61 -14.31 0.32 16.81
CA PHE A 61 -14.21 -0.45 18.05
C PHE A 61 -12.93 -1.29 18.06
N PRO A 62 -11.76 -0.68 18.32
CA PRO A 62 -10.50 -1.43 18.39
C PRO A 62 -10.56 -2.48 19.52
N PRO A 63 -10.04 -3.69 19.29
CA PRO A 63 -10.10 -4.77 20.27
C PRO A 63 -9.12 -4.54 21.43
N ASP A 64 -9.28 -5.34 22.49
CA ASP A 64 -8.23 -5.51 23.49
C ASP A 64 -7.11 -6.38 22.90
N TYR A 65 -6.08 -5.74 22.34
CA TYR A 65 -4.94 -6.39 21.70
C TYR A 65 -4.13 -7.33 22.61
N GLN A 66 -4.36 -7.32 23.93
CA GLN A 66 -3.74 -8.31 24.83
C GLN A 66 -4.50 -9.64 24.87
N LYS A 67 -5.73 -9.67 24.36
CA LYS A 67 -6.64 -10.83 24.42
C LYS A 67 -7.10 -11.34 23.06
N VAL A 68 -6.68 -10.70 21.97
CA VAL A 68 -6.99 -11.15 20.61
C VAL A 68 -6.40 -12.55 20.37
N LYS A 69 -7.16 -13.37 19.65
CA LYS A 69 -6.71 -14.71 19.25
C LYS A 69 -6.02 -14.62 17.89
N LYS A 70 -5.13 -15.58 17.64
CA LYS A 70 -4.62 -15.80 16.29
C LYS A 70 -5.75 -16.17 15.34
N TYR A 71 -5.63 -15.76 14.08
CA TYR A 71 -6.50 -16.19 13.01
C TYR A 71 -6.29 -17.69 12.73
N ASP A 72 -7.36 -18.40 12.39
CA ASP A 72 -7.33 -19.81 12.02
C ASP A 72 -7.33 -19.93 10.49
N LEU A 73 -6.16 -19.64 9.91
CA LEU A 73 -6.00 -19.60 8.47
C LEU A 73 -6.04 -21.00 7.87
N SER A 74 -6.89 -21.21 6.86
CA SER A 74 -6.89 -22.45 6.08
C SER A 74 -7.15 -22.16 4.60
N PHE A 75 -6.50 -22.93 3.73
CA PHE A 75 -6.64 -22.78 2.28
C PHE A 75 -6.93 -24.13 1.64
N ASN A 76 -8.00 -24.21 0.84
CA ASN A 76 -8.46 -25.46 0.22
C ASN A 76 -8.17 -25.56 -1.29
N GLY A 77 -7.38 -24.64 -1.85
CA GLY A 77 -7.06 -24.58 -3.28
C GLY A 77 -7.77 -23.45 -4.02
N GLU A 78 -8.90 -22.97 -3.48
CA GLU A 78 -9.69 -21.86 -4.07
C GLU A 78 -10.09 -20.83 -3.01
N ASN A 79 -10.28 -21.27 -1.77
CA ASN A 79 -10.81 -20.45 -0.69
C ASN A 79 -9.81 -20.33 0.45
N LEU A 80 -9.41 -19.10 0.76
CA LEU A 80 -8.63 -18.75 1.95
C LEU A 80 -9.59 -18.32 3.06
N ASN A 81 -9.83 -19.23 4.01
CA ASN A 81 -10.66 -18.97 5.19
C ASN A 81 -9.79 -18.37 6.30
N PHE A 82 -10.28 -17.29 6.91
CA PHE A 82 -9.59 -16.55 7.96
C PHE A 82 -9.93 -17.04 9.38
N GLY A 83 -10.93 -17.91 9.53
CA GLY A 83 -11.42 -18.42 10.81
C GLY A 83 -12.24 -17.40 11.61
N ASN A 84 -12.58 -16.25 11.00
CA ASN A 84 -13.32 -15.15 11.62
C ASN A 84 -14.69 -14.91 10.96
N GLY A 85 -15.20 -15.88 10.20
CA GLY A 85 -16.46 -15.77 9.46
C GLY A 85 -16.32 -15.12 8.08
N TYR A 86 -15.10 -14.96 7.58
CA TYR A 86 -14.83 -14.46 6.24
C TYR A 86 -13.89 -15.40 5.47
N THR A 87 -14.09 -15.44 4.16
CA THR A 87 -13.29 -16.23 3.22
C THR A 87 -12.94 -15.35 2.01
N LEU A 88 -11.68 -15.36 1.58
CA LEU A 88 -11.28 -14.82 0.29
C LEU A 88 -11.29 -15.95 -0.75
N GLN A 89 -12.20 -15.87 -1.71
CA GLN A 89 -12.22 -16.73 -2.88
C GLN A 89 -11.21 -16.23 -3.92
N ILE A 90 -10.47 -17.18 -4.49
CA ILE A 90 -9.31 -16.98 -5.36
C ILE A 90 -9.58 -17.81 -6.63
N ASN A 91 -10.00 -17.14 -7.70
CA ASN A 91 -10.55 -17.78 -8.90
C ASN A 91 -9.56 -17.87 -10.06
N ASP A 92 -9.66 -18.91 -10.87
CA ASP A 92 -9.03 -19.01 -12.19
C ASP A 92 -7.48 -18.94 -12.21
N PHE A 93 -6.80 -19.46 -11.18
CA PHE A 93 -5.32 -19.49 -11.15
C PHE A 93 -4.74 -20.81 -11.66
N SER A 94 -3.61 -20.73 -12.37
CA SER A 94 -2.88 -21.88 -12.91
C SER A 94 -1.93 -22.52 -11.89
N SER A 95 -1.42 -21.74 -10.94
CA SER A 95 -0.67 -22.26 -9.79
C SER A 95 -0.78 -21.36 -8.57
N ILE A 96 -0.68 -21.94 -7.38
CA ILE A 96 -0.71 -21.24 -6.10
C ILE A 96 0.39 -21.79 -5.19
N GLU A 97 1.28 -20.91 -4.74
CA GLU A 97 2.23 -21.20 -3.66
C GLU A 97 1.61 -20.76 -2.34
N ASN A 98 1.64 -21.64 -1.34
CA ASN A 98 0.96 -21.45 -0.06
C ASN A 98 1.98 -21.29 1.08
N HIS A 99 1.97 -20.11 1.70
CA HIS A 99 2.87 -19.71 2.79
C HIS A 99 2.13 -19.55 4.14
N LEU A 100 0.92 -20.12 4.29
CA LEU A 100 0.14 -19.99 5.53
C LEU A 100 0.90 -20.48 6.77
N ASN A 101 1.74 -21.52 6.61
CA ASN A 101 2.52 -22.08 7.73
C ASN A 101 3.72 -21.20 8.15
N GLU A 102 4.07 -20.19 7.34
CA GLU A 102 5.19 -19.28 7.59
C GLU A 102 4.74 -18.01 8.32
N THR A 103 3.43 -17.75 8.36
CA THR A 103 2.86 -16.50 8.88
C THR A 103 1.91 -16.78 10.05
N THR A 104 2.13 -16.12 11.18
CA THR A 104 1.14 -16.04 12.25
C THR A 104 0.39 -14.72 12.13
N LEU A 105 -0.90 -14.77 11.80
CA LEU A 105 -1.73 -13.57 11.71
C LEU A 105 -2.49 -13.33 13.02
N ILE A 106 -2.23 -12.17 13.63
CA ILE A 106 -2.86 -11.71 14.86
C ILE A 106 -3.05 -10.20 14.78
N ALA A 107 -4.19 -9.70 15.26
CA ALA A 107 -4.43 -8.26 15.29
C ALA A 107 -3.43 -7.56 16.23
N THR A 108 -2.88 -6.42 15.82
CA THR A 108 -1.90 -5.67 16.62
C THR A 108 -2.25 -4.19 16.69
N LYS A 109 -1.84 -3.52 17.77
CA LYS A 109 -2.05 -2.07 17.93
C LYS A 109 -1.09 -1.23 17.10
N ASN A 110 0.14 -1.72 16.91
CA ASN A 110 1.24 -1.00 16.31
C ASN A 110 1.56 -1.60 14.94
N TYR A 111 2.61 -1.09 14.30
CA TYR A 111 3.21 -1.69 13.12
C TYR A 111 3.36 -3.22 13.27
N ASP A 112 2.92 -3.92 12.24
CA ASP A 112 3.09 -5.36 12.05
C ASP A 112 3.56 -5.62 10.62
N PRO A 113 4.64 -6.40 10.40
CA PRO A 113 5.17 -6.65 9.06
C PRO A 113 4.10 -7.17 8.09
N VAL A 114 4.19 -6.73 6.84
CA VAL A 114 3.40 -7.31 5.75
C VAL A 114 3.98 -8.66 5.36
N ASN A 115 3.14 -9.69 5.34
CA ASN A 115 3.52 -11.05 4.96
C ASN A 115 2.71 -11.51 3.74
N ASN A 116 3.33 -12.32 2.87
CA ASN A 116 2.61 -12.99 1.79
C ASN A 116 1.99 -14.28 2.33
N LEU A 117 0.67 -14.44 2.22
CA LEU A 117 0.01 -15.72 2.53
C LEU A 117 0.02 -16.65 1.33
N LEU A 118 -0.25 -16.10 0.14
CA LEU A 118 -0.34 -16.86 -1.10
C LEU A 118 0.37 -16.09 -2.21
N MET A 119 1.09 -16.82 -3.07
CA MET A 119 1.55 -16.32 -4.36
C MET A 119 0.77 -17.05 -5.44
N VAL A 120 -0.04 -16.31 -6.20
CA VAL A 120 -0.92 -16.87 -7.21
C VAL A 120 -0.42 -16.50 -8.59
N LYS A 121 -0.50 -17.44 -9.53
CA LYS A 121 -0.12 -17.27 -10.92
C LYS A 121 -1.32 -17.56 -11.81
N ASN A 122 -1.59 -16.70 -12.77
CA ASN A 122 -2.65 -16.86 -13.76
C ASN A 122 -2.11 -16.51 -15.15
N SER A 123 -2.65 -17.17 -16.19
CA SER A 123 -2.41 -16.80 -17.59
C SER A 123 -3.41 -15.70 -17.96
N ILE A 124 -2.90 -14.53 -18.31
CA ILE A 124 -3.69 -13.41 -18.82
C ILE A 124 -3.43 -13.22 -20.31
N THR A 125 -4.47 -12.85 -21.05
CA THR A 125 -4.30 -12.34 -22.40
C THR A 125 -3.90 -10.86 -22.33
N GLN A 126 -2.67 -10.58 -22.75
CA GLN A 126 -2.19 -9.22 -22.99
C GLN A 126 -2.44 -8.82 -24.45
N PHE A 127 -2.59 -7.53 -24.69
CA PHE A 127 -2.81 -6.99 -26.03
C PHE A 127 -1.76 -5.94 -26.35
N PRO A 128 -1.22 -5.94 -27.58
CA PRO A 128 -0.29 -4.91 -28.00
C PRO A 128 -1.01 -3.56 -28.11
N ILE A 129 -0.24 -2.49 -27.92
CA ILE A 129 -0.73 -1.12 -28.02
C ILE A 129 -0.66 -0.69 -29.48
N VAL A 130 -1.71 -0.06 -29.98
CA VAL A 130 -1.78 0.49 -31.34
C VAL A 130 -2.25 1.94 -31.32
N ASN A 131 -1.68 2.74 -32.22
CA ASN A 131 -2.15 4.07 -32.54
C ASN A 131 -2.91 4.03 -33.87
N ASP A 132 -4.13 4.55 -33.92
CA ASP A 132 -4.91 4.70 -35.15
C ASP A 132 -4.88 6.13 -35.72
N GLY A 133 -4.04 7.00 -35.14
CA GLY A 133 -3.92 8.42 -35.48
C GLY A 133 -4.98 9.32 -34.85
N LYS A 134 -5.92 8.76 -34.08
CA LYS A 134 -6.96 9.51 -33.34
C LYS A 134 -6.97 9.17 -31.85
N LYS A 135 -6.81 7.90 -31.51
CA LYS A 135 -6.82 7.38 -30.15
C LYS A 135 -5.81 6.24 -30.03
N HIS A 136 -5.22 6.15 -28.84
CA HIS A 136 -4.36 5.03 -28.47
C HIS A 136 -5.19 3.99 -27.74
N MET A 137 -5.13 2.74 -28.20
CA MET A 137 -5.93 1.64 -27.66
C MET A 137 -5.13 0.34 -27.71
N TYR A 138 -5.63 -0.68 -27.01
CA TYR A 138 -5.14 -2.05 -27.17
C TYR A 138 -5.74 -2.69 -28.42
N ASP A 139 -4.90 -3.37 -29.20
CA ASP A 139 -5.34 -4.19 -30.33
C ASP A 139 -5.88 -5.53 -29.83
N LYS A 140 -7.20 -5.56 -29.63
CA LYS A 140 -7.91 -6.73 -29.14
C LYS A 140 -7.94 -7.90 -30.14
N ALA A 141 -7.49 -7.71 -31.38
CA ALA A 141 -7.44 -8.79 -32.37
C ALA A 141 -6.15 -9.63 -32.27
N ASN A 142 -5.07 -9.07 -31.69
CA ASN A 142 -3.75 -9.68 -31.65
C ASN A 142 -3.27 -9.94 -30.21
N GLY A 143 -4.13 -10.56 -29.40
CA GLY A 143 -3.79 -10.94 -28.03
C GLY A 143 -2.73 -12.05 -27.94
N PHE A 144 -1.93 -12.02 -26.88
CA PHE A 144 -0.96 -13.06 -26.55
C PHE A 144 -1.02 -13.42 -25.07
N GLU A 145 -0.73 -14.67 -24.74
CA GLU A 145 -0.76 -15.15 -23.37
C GLU A 145 0.51 -14.73 -22.61
N SER A 146 0.32 -14.32 -21.36
CA SER A 146 1.39 -13.94 -20.44
C SER A 146 1.05 -14.36 -19.02
N ASP A 147 2.08 -14.66 -18.25
CA ASP A 147 1.91 -15.02 -16.84
C ASP A 147 1.84 -13.76 -15.96
N ARG A 148 0.77 -13.63 -15.18
CA ARG A 148 0.67 -12.65 -14.10
C ARG A 148 0.83 -13.35 -12.76
N VAL A 149 1.81 -12.91 -11.97
CA VAL A 149 2.05 -13.38 -10.59
C VAL A 149 1.61 -12.28 -9.63
N THR A 150 0.78 -12.64 -8.66
CA THR A 150 0.18 -11.71 -7.70
C THR A 150 0.26 -12.30 -6.28
N ALA A 151 0.53 -11.47 -5.28
CA ALA A 151 0.58 -11.92 -3.89
C ALA A 151 -0.70 -11.52 -3.13
N VAL A 152 -1.25 -12.44 -2.35
CA VAL A 152 -2.21 -12.12 -1.29
C VAL A 152 -1.43 -11.80 -0.05
N ARG A 153 -1.46 -10.54 0.37
CA ARG A 153 -0.67 -10.01 1.49
C ARG A 153 -1.55 -9.73 2.70
N VAL A 154 -0.98 -9.89 3.89
CA VAL A 154 -1.66 -9.61 5.16
C VAL A 154 -0.77 -8.88 6.15
N THR A 155 -1.41 -8.19 7.09
CA THR A 155 -0.78 -7.57 8.25
C THR A 155 -1.77 -7.54 9.42
N GLY A 156 -1.25 -7.65 10.64
CA GLY A 156 -1.99 -7.49 11.88
C GLY A 156 -2.60 -6.11 12.09
N ASN A 157 -2.15 -5.09 11.35
CA ASN A 157 -2.66 -3.73 11.42
C ASN A 157 -2.48 -2.95 10.11
N LEU A 158 -3.48 -2.96 9.22
CA LEU A 158 -3.38 -2.28 7.93
C LEU A 158 -3.10 -0.79 8.04
N LEU A 159 -3.71 -0.14 9.04
CA LEU A 159 -3.67 1.31 9.20
C LEU A 159 -2.28 1.79 9.62
N GLU A 160 -1.59 1.04 10.48
CA GLU A 160 -0.24 1.39 10.96
C GLU A 160 0.89 0.80 10.11
N SER A 161 0.64 -0.28 9.38
CA SER A 161 1.71 -1.05 8.72
C SER A 161 1.94 -0.71 7.26
N VAL A 162 0.97 -0.08 6.58
CA VAL A 162 1.06 0.15 5.13
C VAL A 162 1.10 1.64 4.80
N THR A 163 2.27 2.08 4.37
CA THR A 163 2.47 3.34 3.65
C THR A 163 2.62 3.05 2.15
N MET A 164 2.17 3.98 1.32
CA MET A 164 2.32 3.89 -0.13
C MET A 164 3.09 5.09 -0.67
N GLN A 165 3.87 4.86 -1.72
CA GLN A 165 4.68 5.90 -2.35
C GLN A 165 3.85 6.66 -3.37
N LYS A 166 3.81 7.99 -3.23
CA LYS A 166 3.32 8.92 -4.25
C LYS A 166 4.51 9.63 -4.88
N MET A 167 4.72 9.46 -6.18
CA MET A 167 5.79 10.16 -6.90
C MET A 167 5.58 11.68 -6.84
N LYS A 168 6.67 12.44 -6.69
CA LYS A 168 6.66 13.92 -6.68
C LYS A 168 6.52 14.51 -8.10
N GLU A 169 6.65 13.68 -9.13
CA GLU A 169 6.52 14.09 -10.52
C GLU A 169 5.10 14.60 -10.83
N LYS A 170 5.01 15.72 -11.56
CA LYS A 170 3.73 16.29 -12.01
C LYS A 170 2.95 15.25 -12.82
N GLY A 171 1.67 15.09 -12.50
CA GLY A 171 0.83 14.04 -13.08
C GLY A 171 0.87 12.72 -12.30
N SER A 172 1.40 12.73 -11.07
CA SER A 172 1.30 11.59 -10.15
C SER A 172 0.23 11.82 -9.09
N PHE A 173 -0.54 10.78 -8.77
CA PHE A 173 -1.52 10.81 -7.67
C PHE A 173 -1.60 9.48 -6.93
N LEU A 174 -2.17 9.55 -5.75
CA LEU A 174 -2.50 8.40 -4.91
C LEU A 174 -3.85 8.69 -4.25
N THR A 175 -4.82 7.82 -4.43
CA THR A 175 -6.18 8.01 -3.90
C THR A 175 -6.79 6.69 -3.47
N LEU A 176 -7.71 6.73 -2.50
CA LEU A 176 -8.44 5.58 -1.99
C LEU A 176 -9.92 5.74 -2.30
N TYR A 177 -10.49 4.73 -2.97
CA TYR A 177 -11.91 4.60 -3.21
C TYR A 177 -12.48 3.47 -2.35
N GLN A 178 -13.24 3.84 -1.32
CA GLN A 178 -13.94 2.87 -0.50
C GLN A 178 -15.19 2.37 -1.22
N GLN A 179 -15.33 1.05 -1.29
CA GLN A 179 -16.52 0.38 -1.82
C GLN A 179 -17.52 0.07 -0.70
N HIS A 180 -18.66 -0.52 -1.06
CA HIS A 180 -19.62 -0.99 -0.07
C HIS A 180 -18.97 -2.08 0.79
N ASN A 181 -19.19 -2.00 2.11
CA ASN A 181 -18.66 -2.98 3.05
C ASN A 181 -19.22 -4.38 2.77
N ILE A 182 -18.45 -5.40 3.14
CA ILE A 182 -18.87 -6.81 3.11
C ILE A 182 -19.07 -7.23 4.57
N GLY A 183 -20.31 -7.24 5.04
CA GLY A 183 -20.59 -7.33 6.47
C GLY A 183 -19.93 -6.17 7.22
N ASP A 184 -19.06 -6.49 8.18
CA ASP A 184 -18.30 -5.50 8.96
C ASP A 184 -16.93 -5.16 8.34
N VAL A 185 -16.56 -5.81 7.23
CA VAL A 185 -15.27 -5.59 6.54
C VAL A 185 -15.36 -4.38 5.64
N LYS A 186 -14.45 -3.42 5.86
CA LYS A 186 -14.27 -2.28 4.93
C LYS A 186 -13.44 -2.72 3.75
N THR A 187 -13.89 -2.45 2.54
CA THR A 187 -13.18 -2.83 1.32
C THR A 187 -13.17 -1.70 0.32
N GLY A 188 -12.26 -1.78 -0.63
CA GLY A 188 -12.09 -0.78 -1.66
C GLY A 188 -10.82 -0.99 -2.46
N ILE A 189 -10.42 0.07 -3.16
CA ILE A 189 -9.23 0.08 -3.98
C ILE A 189 -8.41 1.35 -3.74
N VAL A 190 -7.10 1.19 -3.63
CA VAL A 190 -6.14 2.28 -3.72
C VAL A 190 -5.58 2.32 -5.13
N ILE A 191 -5.51 3.51 -5.71
CA ILE A 191 -4.99 3.75 -7.05
C ILE A 191 -3.79 4.68 -6.91
N SER A 192 -2.62 4.17 -7.29
CA SER A 192 -1.41 4.96 -7.46
C SER A 192 -1.14 5.09 -8.95
N SER A 193 -0.83 6.30 -9.40
CA SER A 193 -0.47 6.57 -10.78
C SER A 193 0.74 7.48 -10.84
N SER A 194 1.65 7.20 -11.75
CA SER A 194 2.75 8.09 -12.12
C SER A 194 2.91 8.14 -13.64
N PRO A 195 3.44 9.23 -14.21
CA PRO A 195 3.84 9.24 -15.61
C PRO A 195 4.79 8.08 -15.91
N SER A 196 4.69 7.52 -17.11
CA SER A 196 5.58 6.48 -17.63
C SER A 196 6.18 6.92 -18.97
N SER A 197 7.30 6.32 -19.36
CA SER A 197 7.88 6.54 -20.68
C SER A 197 6.87 6.12 -21.75
N GLY A 198 6.46 7.05 -22.60
CA GLY A 198 5.56 6.78 -23.71
C GLY A 198 6.19 5.83 -24.74
N LEU A 199 5.35 5.24 -25.59
CA LEU A 199 5.80 4.53 -26.79
C LEU A 199 5.74 5.47 -27.98
N SER A 200 6.71 5.40 -28.89
CA SER A 200 6.65 6.15 -30.15
C SER A 200 6.42 5.21 -31.31
N ASP A 201 5.52 5.58 -32.21
CA ASP A 201 5.30 4.89 -33.47
C ASP A 201 5.25 5.87 -34.66
N GLU A 202 4.93 5.36 -35.85
CA GLU A 202 4.89 6.15 -37.09
C GLU A 202 3.82 7.26 -37.06
N LEU A 203 2.84 7.19 -36.16
CA LEU A 203 1.73 8.13 -36.04
C LEU A 203 1.89 9.10 -34.86
N GLY A 204 2.88 8.89 -33.99
CA GLY A 204 3.27 9.84 -32.94
C GLY A 204 3.65 9.18 -31.61
N GLU A 205 3.72 10.00 -30.56
CA GLU A 205 3.99 9.54 -29.21
C GLU A 205 2.70 9.15 -28.48
N ILE A 206 2.67 7.93 -27.96
CA ILE A 206 1.66 7.36 -27.09
C ILE A 206 2.06 7.64 -25.64
N SER A 207 1.49 8.67 -25.03
CA SER A 207 1.66 8.91 -23.59
C SER A 207 1.12 7.75 -22.75
N GLN A 208 1.79 7.44 -21.65
CA GLN A 208 1.38 6.38 -20.72
C GLN A 208 1.51 6.84 -19.27
N SER A 209 0.69 6.25 -18.41
CA SER A 209 0.85 6.34 -16.96
C SER A 209 1.02 4.93 -16.41
N TYR A 210 1.96 4.73 -15.49
CA TYR A 210 2.07 3.47 -14.75
C TYR A 210 1.06 3.51 -13.60
N VAL A 211 0.18 2.52 -13.54
CA VAL A 211 -0.90 2.45 -12.55
C VAL A 211 -0.72 1.21 -11.68
N ILE A 212 -0.80 1.39 -10.37
CA ILE A 212 -0.89 0.31 -9.39
C ILE A 212 -2.28 0.36 -8.77
N LEU A 213 -2.94 -0.79 -8.78
CA LEU A 213 -4.27 -1.00 -8.22
C LEU A 213 -4.15 -1.95 -7.04
N THR A 214 -4.41 -1.46 -5.83
CA THR A 214 -4.37 -2.26 -4.59
C THR A 214 -5.79 -2.45 -4.04
N LYS A 215 -6.36 -3.64 -4.22
CA LYS A 215 -7.62 -4.02 -3.58
C LYS A 215 -7.34 -4.41 -2.14
N TYR A 216 -8.15 -3.93 -1.21
CA TYR A 216 -7.97 -4.17 0.22
C TYR A 216 -9.25 -4.65 0.91
N TRP A 217 -9.05 -5.33 2.02
CA TRP A 217 -10.06 -5.69 3.01
C TRP A 217 -9.50 -5.41 4.39
N LEU A 218 -10.21 -4.59 5.16
CA LEU A 218 -9.88 -4.21 6.51
C LEU A 218 -10.92 -4.82 7.46
N PHE A 219 -10.47 -5.78 8.26
CA PHE A 219 -11.30 -6.39 9.30
C PHE A 219 -11.55 -5.41 10.46
N PRO A 220 -12.64 -5.62 11.23
CA PRO A 220 -13.00 -4.74 12.35
C PRO A 220 -11.96 -4.63 13.46
N ASP A 221 -11.03 -5.57 13.55
CA ASP A 221 -9.95 -5.59 14.53
C ASP A 221 -8.66 -4.88 14.05
N GLY A 222 -8.63 -4.48 12.78
CA GLY A 222 -7.53 -3.78 12.12
C GLY A 222 -6.65 -4.66 11.25
N VAL A 223 -6.86 -5.97 11.24
CA VAL A 223 -6.16 -6.86 10.33
C VAL A 223 -6.48 -6.50 8.89
N GLY A 224 -5.43 -6.39 8.08
CA GLY A 224 -5.52 -6.05 6.67
C GLY A 224 -5.21 -7.25 5.79
N VAL A 225 -5.98 -7.39 4.71
CA VAL A 225 -5.67 -8.24 3.57
C VAL A 225 -5.63 -7.35 2.35
N PHE A 226 -4.65 -7.50 1.47
CA PHE A 226 -4.62 -6.74 0.23
C PHE A 226 -3.89 -7.47 -0.88
N VAL A 227 -4.23 -7.07 -2.10
CA VAL A 227 -3.69 -7.60 -3.35
C VAL A 227 -3.43 -6.40 -4.25
N ASP A 228 -2.23 -6.32 -4.82
CA ASP A 228 -1.90 -5.31 -5.81
C ASP A 228 -1.53 -5.92 -7.16
N VAL A 229 -1.96 -5.22 -8.19
CA VAL A 229 -1.59 -5.46 -9.58
C VAL A 229 -1.21 -4.13 -10.21
N ASN A 230 -0.42 -4.19 -11.26
CA ASN A 230 -0.01 -3.02 -12.00
C ASN A 230 -0.22 -3.22 -13.50
N ASP A 231 -0.44 -2.12 -14.19
CA ASP A 231 -0.56 -2.07 -15.64
C ASP A 231 -0.20 -0.67 -16.16
N LEU A 232 -0.11 -0.55 -17.48
CA LEU A 232 0.05 0.73 -18.16
C LEU A 232 -1.33 1.27 -18.50
N TYR A 233 -1.61 2.51 -18.11
CA TYR A 233 -2.76 3.27 -18.59
C TYR A 233 -2.39 4.00 -19.88
N LEU A 234 -3.17 3.81 -20.95
CA LEU A 234 -2.96 4.50 -22.23
C LEU A 234 -3.45 5.95 -22.17
N GLY A 235 -2.52 6.85 -21.88
CA GLY A 235 -2.75 8.29 -21.76
C GLY A 235 -2.13 8.87 -20.49
N LYS A 236 -2.46 10.13 -20.23
CA LYS A 236 -2.17 10.78 -18.95
C LYS A 236 -3.40 10.59 -18.07
N LEU A 237 -3.30 9.73 -17.06
CA LEU A 237 -4.44 9.50 -16.17
C LEU A 237 -4.69 10.72 -15.29
N ALA A 238 -3.63 11.39 -14.85
CA ALA A 238 -3.72 12.54 -13.96
C ALA A 238 -3.81 13.86 -14.73
N ASP A 239 -5.03 14.39 -14.89
CA ASP A 239 -5.24 15.83 -15.12
C ASP A 239 -5.60 16.50 -13.78
N GLU A 240 -5.04 17.69 -13.54
CA GLU A 240 -4.66 18.23 -12.21
C GLU A 240 -5.77 18.42 -11.16
N ASP A 241 -7.06 18.25 -11.49
CA ASP A 241 -8.18 18.58 -10.59
C ASP A 241 -9.16 17.42 -10.31
N ASP A 242 -8.97 16.21 -10.86
CA ASP A 242 -10.05 15.22 -10.94
C ASP A 242 -9.91 13.98 -10.04
N PHE A 243 -8.83 13.78 -9.26
CA PHE A 243 -8.62 12.52 -8.51
C PHE A 243 -8.82 12.60 -6.99
N ASP A 244 -9.20 13.76 -6.45
CA ASP A 244 -9.60 13.90 -5.05
C ASP A 244 -10.93 13.15 -4.76
N HIS A 245 -11.74 12.92 -5.79
CA HIS A 245 -13.01 12.21 -5.72
C HIS A 245 -13.15 11.18 -6.85
N LEU A 246 -12.70 9.95 -6.59
CA LEU A 246 -12.88 8.83 -7.51
C LEU A 246 -14.37 8.46 -7.60
N THR A 247 -14.85 8.13 -8.80
CA THR A 247 -16.23 7.68 -9.06
C THR A 247 -16.22 6.36 -9.82
N GLU A 248 -17.34 5.62 -9.81
CA GLU A 248 -17.47 4.39 -10.60
C GLU A 248 -17.20 4.61 -12.10
N LYS A 249 -17.59 5.77 -12.63
CA LYS A 249 -17.30 6.14 -14.02
C LYS A 249 -15.79 6.24 -14.28
N LYS A 250 -15.03 6.83 -13.35
CA LYS A 250 -13.57 6.93 -13.44
C LYS A 250 -12.91 5.57 -13.27
N LEU A 251 -13.42 4.71 -12.38
CA LEU A 251 -12.96 3.32 -12.29
C LEU A 251 -13.15 2.57 -13.60
N ALA A 252 -14.30 2.71 -14.25
CA ALA A 252 -14.56 2.08 -15.55
C ALA A 252 -13.63 2.61 -16.66
N GLU A 253 -13.25 3.89 -16.60
CA GLU A 253 -12.28 4.48 -17.51
C GLU A 253 -10.87 3.94 -17.28
N ILE A 254 -10.42 3.94 -16.02
CA ILE A 254 -9.15 3.32 -15.61
C ILE A 254 -9.10 1.87 -16.09
N ASP A 255 -10.15 1.10 -15.82
CA ASP A 255 -10.25 -0.29 -16.19
C ASP A 255 -10.14 -0.48 -17.70
N ARG A 256 -10.90 0.30 -18.48
CA ARG A 256 -10.86 0.26 -19.95
C ARG A 256 -9.47 0.52 -20.51
N PHE A 257 -8.74 1.48 -19.93
CA PHE A 257 -7.42 1.91 -20.42
C PHE A 257 -6.24 1.19 -19.76
N THR A 258 -6.51 0.28 -18.81
CA THR A 258 -5.54 -0.65 -18.19
C THR A 258 -5.84 -2.10 -18.56
N ASN A 259 -6.43 -2.33 -19.74
CA ASN A 259 -6.81 -3.64 -20.25
C ASN A 259 -7.66 -4.49 -19.28
N ASN A 260 -8.66 -3.85 -18.66
CA ASN A 260 -9.58 -4.44 -17.69
C ASN A 260 -8.90 -4.95 -16.40
N THR A 261 -7.79 -4.36 -15.98
CA THR A 261 -7.04 -4.83 -14.81
C THR A 261 -7.82 -4.70 -13.49
N TYR A 262 -8.67 -3.69 -13.34
CA TYR A 262 -9.53 -3.55 -12.16
C TYR A 262 -10.63 -4.62 -12.13
N THR A 263 -11.26 -4.89 -13.28
CA THR A 263 -12.25 -5.97 -13.42
C THR A 263 -11.59 -7.32 -13.12
N TRP A 264 -10.41 -7.60 -13.69
CA TRP A 264 -9.64 -8.80 -13.40
C TRP A 264 -9.39 -8.96 -11.89
N LEU A 265 -8.89 -7.92 -11.23
CA LEU A 265 -8.61 -7.93 -9.79
C LEU A 265 -9.89 -8.18 -8.97
N SER A 266 -11.03 -7.69 -9.44
CA SER A 266 -12.31 -7.83 -8.75
C SER A 266 -12.91 -9.23 -8.88
N GLU A 267 -12.78 -9.85 -10.05
CA GLU A 267 -13.30 -11.19 -10.34
C GLU A 267 -12.42 -12.30 -9.75
N HIS A 268 -11.11 -12.10 -9.70
CA HIS A 268 -10.18 -13.13 -9.25
C HIS A 268 -10.01 -13.17 -7.73
N PHE A 269 -10.37 -12.09 -7.02
CA PHE A 269 -10.26 -12.00 -5.57
C PHE A 269 -11.55 -11.42 -4.97
N GLU A 270 -12.37 -12.30 -4.40
CA GLU A 270 -13.69 -11.96 -3.88
C GLU A 270 -13.80 -12.35 -2.40
N MET A 271 -14.01 -11.38 -1.51
CA MET A 271 -14.27 -11.67 -0.09
C MET A 271 -15.74 -12.00 0.11
N LYS A 272 -16.01 -13.07 0.86
CA LYS A 272 -17.35 -13.56 1.20
C LYS A 272 -17.49 -13.75 2.69
N ILE A 273 -18.71 -13.59 3.19
CA ILE A 273 -19.08 -14.03 4.54
C ILE A 273 -19.21 -15.56 4.47
N THR A 274 -18.61 -16.26 5.43
CA THR A 274 -18.76 -17.71 5.56
C THR A 274 -20.14 -18.02 6.14
N ASP A 275 -20.89 -18.90 5.48
CA ASP A 275 -22.18 -19.42 5.98
C ASP A 275 -22.03 -20.26 7.27
#